data_AF-A0A1I8A9X9-F1
#
_entry.id   AF-A0A1I8A9X9-F1
#
_cell.length_a   1.000
_cell.length_b   1.000
_cell.length_c   1.000
_cell.angle_alpha   90.00
_cell.angle_beta   90.00
_cell.angle_gamma   90.00
#
_symmetry.space_group_name_H-M   'P 1'
#
loop_
_entity.id
_entity.type
_entity.pdbx_description
1 polymer ?
#
loop_
_entity_poly.entity_id
_entity_poly.type
_entity_poly.pdbx_seq_one_letter_code
_entity_poly.pdbx_strand_id
1 'polypeptide(L)' 'MLHAVNLGADAYACGRPLTELGLDLLGVEVQAVQRDGEEVALATDTCLHAGDAVLLSGPSNA' A
#
# COMPACT_ATOMS: atom_id res chain seq x y z
N MET A 1 13.04 -5.74 -3.93
CA MET A 1 12.10 -6.81 -4.37
C MET A 1 10.70 -6.22 -4.44
N LEU A 2 9.80 -6.83 -5.22
CA LEU A 2 8.40 -6.41 -5.29
C LEU A 2 7.53 -7.38 -4.46
N HIS A 3 6.73 -6.84 -3.55
CA HIS A 3 5.85 -7.60 -2.67
C HIS A 3 4.42 -7.07 -2.78
N ALA A 4 3.47 -7.98 -2.96
CA ALA A 4 2.05 -7.67 -2.93
C ALA A 4 1.50 -7.95 -1.53
N VAL A 5 0.83 -6.97 -0.93
CA VAL A 5 0.18 -7.08 0.38
C VAL A 5 -1.32 -6.85 0.21
N ASN A 6 -2.13 -7.85 0.56
CA ASN A 6 -3.58 -7.73 0.55
C ASN A 6 -4.08 -7.21 1.89
N LEU A 7 -4.86 -6.14 1.88
CA LEU A 7 -5.42 -5.53 3.09
C LEU A 7 -6.70 -6.25 3.49
N GLY A 8 -6.66 -6.89 4.66
CA GLY A 8 -7.87 -7.38 5.32
C GLY A 8 -8.67 -6.26 5.98
N ALA A 9 -9.88 -6.55 6.42
CA ALA A 9 -10.74 -5.62 7.17
C ALA A 9 -10.07 -5.05 8.43
N ASP A 10 -9.18 -5.84 9.05
CA ASP A 10 -8.47 -5.47 10.28
C ASP A 10 -7.08 -4.86 10.02
N ALA A 11 -6.73 -4.57 8.77
CA ALA A 11 -5.42 -4.01 8.46
C ALA A 11 -5.30 -2.57 9.00
N TYR A 12 -4.23 -2.29 9.74
CA TYR A 12 -3.97 -0.97 10.34
C TYR A 12 -3.99 0.19 9.32
N ALA A 13 -3.64 -0.11 8.08
CA ALA A 13 -3.58 0.87 6.99
C ALA A 13 -4.95 1.26 6.43
N CYS A 14 -6.00 0.49 6.70
CA CYS A 14 -7.35 0.78 6.22
C CYS A 14 -7.86 2.12 6.80
N GLY A 15 -8.39 2.98 5.92
CA GLY A 15 -8.90 4.31 6.26
C GLY A 15 -7.82 5.37 6.47
N ARG A 16 -6.53 5.03 6.33
CA ARG A 16 -5.42 5.99 6.44
C ARG A 16 -4.88 6.34 5.06
N PRO A 17 -4.49 7.60 4.83
CA PRO A 17 -3.81 8.01 3.60
C PRO A 17 -2.39 7.45 3.59
N LEU A 18 -1.86 7.19 2.39
CA LEU A 18 -0.50 6.67 2.19
C LEU A 18 0.57 7.50 2.91
N THR A 19 0.41 8.82 2.94
CA THR A 19 1.31 9.75 3.65
C THR A 19 1.38 9.54 5.15
N GLU A 20 0.30 9.05 5.78
CA GLU A 20 0.27 8.79 7.22
C GLU A 20 0.94 7.47 7.59
N LEU A 21 1.08 6.54 6.63
CA LEU A 21 1.70 5.23 6.87
C LEU A 21 3.22 5.32 7.00
N GLY A 22 3.84 6.40 6.50
CA GLY A 22 5.28 6.63 6.63
C GLY A 22 6.14 5.56 5.96
N LEU A 23 5.65 4.95 4.86
CA LEU A 23 6.35 3.86 4.16
C LEU A 23 7.74 4.27 3.65
N ASP A 24 7.87 5.53 3.22
CA ASP A 24 9.15 6.12 2.79
C ASP A 24 10.21 6.07 3.90
N LEU A 25 9.82 6.21 5.17
CA LEU A 25 10.72 6.14 6.33
C LEU A 25 11.27 4.72 6.56
N LEU A 26 10.55 3.71 6.06
CA LEU A 26 10.97 2.31 6.08
C LEU A 26 11.79 1.94 4.84
N GLY A 27 12.01 2.89 3.92
CA GLY A 27 12.63 2.64 2.61
C GLY A 27 11.75 1.80 1.69
N VAL A 28 10.43 1.83 1.91
CA VAL A 28 9.45 1.08 1.12
C VAL A 28 8.61 2.07 0.32
N GLU A 29 8.50 1.85 -0.97
CA GLU A 29 7.70 2.67 -1.89
C GLU A 29 6.48 1.88 -2.37
N VAL A 30 5.35 2.58 -2.51
CA VAL A 30 4.12 2.02 -3.08
C VAL A 30 4.18 2.17 -4.60
N GLN A 31 4.19 1.04 -5.30
CA GLN A 31 4.26 1.00 -6.75
C GLN A 31 2.88 1.06 -7.39
N ALA A 32 1.90 0.35 -6.81
CA ALA A 32 0.54 0.31 -7.29
C ALA A 32 -0.42 -0.08 -6.14
N VAL A 33 -1.67 0.35 -6.24
CA VAL A 33 -2.76 -0.19 -5.43
C VAL A 33 -3.79 -0.72 -6.41
N GLN A 34 -4.22 -1.96 -6.20
CA GLN A 34 -5.30 -2.58 -6.95
C GLN A 34 -6.49 -2.77 -6.03
N ARG A 35 -7.66 -2.32 -6.44
CA ARG A 35 -8.94 -2.53 -5.74
C ARG A 35 -9.86 -3.33 -6.65
N ASP A 36 -10.31 -4.48 -6.17
CA ASP A 36 -11.17 -5.39 -6.94
C ASP A 36 -10.61 -5.76 -8.33
N GLY A 37 -9.28 -5.74 -8.49
CA GLY A 37 -8.59 -6.03 -9.74
C GLY A 37 -8.36 -4.83 -10.66
N GLU A 38 -8.82 -3.63 -10.29
CA GLU A 38 -8.54 -2.38 -11.01
C GLU A 38 -7.44 -1.57 -10.35
N GLU A 39 -6.57 -0.94 -11.14
CA GLU A 39 -5.52 -0.07 -10.62
C GLU A 39 -6.11 1.28 -10.16
N VAL A 40 -5.80 1.64 -8.92
CA VAL A 40 -6.22 2.90 -8.31
C VAL A 40 -5.11 3.93 -8.51
N ALA A 41 -5.49 5.12 -8.99
CA ALA A 41 -4.57 6.24 -9.12
C ALA A 41 -4.00 6.63 -7.75
N LEU A 42 -2.68 6.54 -7.63
CA LEU A 42 -1.97 6.85 -6.38
C LEU A 42 -1.78 8.37 -6.25
N ALA A 43 -2.42 8.93 -5.25
CA ALA A 43 -2.16 10.27 -4.74
C ALA A 43 -1.77 10.19 -3.26
N THR A 44 -1.13 11.24 -2.75
CA THR A 44 -0.66 11.30 -1.35
C THR A 44 -1.78 11.25 -0.31
N ASP A 45 -3.01 11.59 -0.71
CA ASP A 45 -4.24 11.51 0.07
C ASP A 45 -5.05 10.24 -0.19
N THR A 46 -4.53 9.31 -1.01
CA THR A 46 -5.21 8.05 -1.31
C THR A 46 -5.32 7.20 -0.05
N CYS A 47 -6.55 6.99 0.40
CA CYS A 47 -6.85 6.10 1.50
C CYS A 47 -6.94 4.66 1.03
N LEU A 48 -6.25 3.79 1.76
CA LEU A 48 -6.33 2.35 1.56
C LEU A 48 -7.59 1.77 2.19
N HIS A 49 -8.14 0.73 1.57
CA HIS A 49 -9.36 0.06 2.02
C HIS A 49 -9.15 -1.45 2.09
N ALA A 50 -10.00 -2.11 2.88
CA ALA A 50 -10.05 -3.55 2.92
C ALA A 50 -10.40 -4.10 1.53
N GLY A 51 -9.69 -5.13 1.09
CA GLY A 51 -9.77 -5.67 -0.28
C GLY A 51 -8.73 -5.10 -1.23
N ASP A 52 -8.00 -4.05 -0.86
CA ASP A 52 -6.91 -3.53 -1.68
C ASP A 52 -5.71 -4.49 -1.68
N ALA A 53 -5.12 -4.68 -2.86
CA ALA A 53 -3.80 -5.26 -3.04
C ALA A 53 -2.80 -4.14 -3.27
N VAL A 54 -1.89 -3.94 -2.32
CA VAL A 54 -0.85 -2.91 -2.38
C VAL A 54 0.45 -3.55 -2.85
N LEU A 55 0.97 -3.08 -3.96
CA LEU A 55 2.27 -3.44 -4.48
C LEU A 55 3.33 -2.52 -3.88
N LEU A 56 4.26 -3.11 -3.14
CA LEU A 56 5.33 -2.43 -2.45
C LEU A 56 6.67 -2.86 -3.03
N SER A 57 7.58 -1.91 -3.20
CA SER A 57 8.99 -2.20 -3.46
C SER A 57 9.85 -1.67 -2.33
N GLY A 58 10.79 -2.49 -1.89
CA GLY A 58 11.74 -2.11 -0.85
C GLY A 58 13.06 -2.86 -0.95
N PRO A 59 14.02 -2.49 -0.10
CA PRO A 59 15.29 -3.20 0.02
C PRO A 59 15.05 -4.66 0.35
N SER A 60 15.81 -5.56 -0.28
CA SER A 60 15.67 -7.01 -0.13
C SER A 60 16.44 -7.57 1.08
N ASN A 61 16.43 -6.86 2.22
CA ASN A 61 17.05 -7.37 3.44
C ASN A 61 16.09 -8.32 4.17
N ALA A 62 15.96 -9.53 3.63
CA ALA A 62 15.45 -10.68 4.37
C ALA A 62 16.42 -11.08 5.49
#